data_AF-A0A378UXX1-F1
#
_entry.id   AF-A0A378UXX1-F1
#
_cell.length_a   1.000
_cell.length_b   1.000
_cell.length_c   1.000
_cell.angle_alpha   90.00
_cell.angle_beta   90.00
_cell.angle_gamma   90.00
#
_symmetry.space_group_name_H-M   'P 1'
#
loop_
_entity.id
_entity.type
_entity.pdbx_description
1 polymer ?
#
loop_
_entity_poly.entity_id
_entity_poly.type
_entity_poly.pdbx_seq_one_letter_code
_entity_poly.pdbx_strand_id
1 'polypeptide(L)'
;MPRGYGWLARTVQSPAAVVLFMFASGLLQGIYWVRQGGDFMHGRVLLTPLFCLLMPVSVIPVVLPDGTRFTRETGYLLAAATSVLWASVVGWSIWAANSSGLGADGTRVTYSGIVDERRFYSQATGHAHPLTAADYLDYPRMRAVLTAIENTPDGALLLPSGNYDQWDVVPAYPPPPDLTPEARRTLVTPHTVFFTNMGMLGMNVGLDVRVIDQIGLTNPLAMHTQRLTDGRIGHDKNLFPDWAVAEGPFLKTRPYIPAYLDEEWISQAQAALDCQATESMLNSVRGEMSPRRFLSNLAHAYEFTKYRIDRVPLYELKRCGLPVPEPKNPPYTGMPATGP
;
A
#
# COMPACT_ATOMS: atom_id res chain seq x y z
N MET A 1 -23.51 12.63 -40.08
CA MET A 1 -22.03 12.77 -40.03
C MET A 1 -21.52 13.24 -41.39
N PRO A 2 -20.53 14.15 -41.46
CA PRO A 2 -20.12 14.78 -42.72
C PRO A 2 -19.30 13.83 -43.62
N ARG A 3 -19.50 13.95 -44.94
CA ARG A 3 -18.83 13.16 -45.99
C ARG A 3 -17.37 13.61 -46.12
N GLY A 4 -16.41 12.76 -45.73
CA GLY A 4 -14.97 13.06 -45.88
C GLY A 4 -14.00 12.08 -45.20
N TYR A 5 -14.46 11.25 -44.25
CA TYR A 5 -13.59 10.32 -43.51
C TYR A 5 -13.40 8.96 -44.22
N GLY A 6 -12.17 8.41 -44.19
CA GLY A 6 -11.84 7.07 -44.69
C GLY A 6 -12.65 5.96 -44.03
N TRP A 7 -12.76 4.79 -44.67
CA TRP A 7 -13.56 3.66 -44.17
C TRP A 7 -13.16 3.24 -42.74
N LEU A 8 -11.85 3.18 -42.45
CA LEU A 8 -11.32 2.90 -41.11
C LEU A 8 -11.79 3.91 -40.05
N ALA A 9 -11.69 5.21 -40.33
CA ALA A 9 -12.16 6.25 -39.41
C ALA A 9 -13.67 6.15 -39.17
N ARG A 10 -14.46 5.83 -40.21
CA ARG A 10 -15.91 5.60 -40.09
C ARG A 10 -16.25 4.37 -39.24
N THR A 11 -15.49 3.29 -39.38
CA THR A 11 -15.71 2.06 -38.61
C THR A 11 -15.39 2.28 -37.13
N VAL A 12 -14.24 2.89 -36.82
CA VAL A 12 -13.75 3.10 -35.45
C VAL A 12 -14.55 4.18 -34.70
N GLN A 13 -15.06 5.19 -35.39
CA GLN A 13 -15.88 6.26 -34.79
C GLN A 13 -17.39 5.93 -34.79
N SER A 14 -17.78 4.70 -35.10
CA SER A 14 -19.18 4.29 -35.04
C SER A 14 -19.65 4.07 -33.59
N PRO A 15 -20.93 4.33 -33.25
CA PRO A 15 -21.44 4.04 -31.91
C PRO A 15 -21.23 2.59 -31.48
N ALA A 16 -21.40 1.64 -32.40
CA ALA A 16 -21.17 0.22 -32.13
C ALA A 16 -19.71 -0.08 -31.79
N ALA A 17 -18.75 0.54 -32.48
CA ALA A 17 -17.32 0.38 -32.16
C ALA A 17 -16.97 0.94 -30.78
N VAL A 18 -17.52 2.10 -30.40
CA VAL A 18 -17.32 2.67 -29.06
C VAL A 18 -17.91 1.76 -27.98
N VAL A 19 -19.14 1.28 -28.17
CA VAL A 19 -19.80 0.36 -27.22
C VAL A 19 -18.99 -0.92 -27.07
N LEU A 20 -18.58 -1.54 -28.18
CA LEU A 20 -17.80 -2.77 -28.16
C LEU A 20 -16.45 -2.57 -27.48
N PHE A 21 -15.76 -1.46 -27.78
CA PHE A 21 -14.48 -1.13 -27.17
C PHE A 21 -14.60 -0.97 -25.65
N MET A 22 -15.59 -0.21 -25.18
CA MET A 22 -15.81 0.01 -23.75
C MET A 22 -16.19 -1.29 -23.03
N PHE A 23 -17.10 -2.07 -23.63
CA PHE A 23 -17.52 -3.35 -23.05
C PHE A 23 -16.36 -4.35 -22.99
N ALA A 24 -15.61 -4.53 -24.08
CA ALA A 24 -14.46 -5.43 -24.13
C ALA A 24 -13.36 -4.98 -23.16
N SER A 25 -13.08 -3.67 -23.07
CA SER A 25 -12.12 -3.11 -22.13
C SER A 25 -12.53 -3.36 -20.68
N GLY A 26 -13.81 -3.16 -20.35
CA GLY A 26 -14.36 -3.45 -19.03
C GLY A 26 -14.30 -4.94 -18.68
N LEU A 27 -14.63 -5.81 -19.62
CA LEU A 27 -14.57 -7.26 -19.43
C LEU A 27 -13.13 -7.75 -19.22
N LEU A 28 -12.20 -7.31 -20.07
CA LEU A 28 -10.78 -7.69 -19.95
C LEU A 28 -10.19 -7.21 -18.63
N GLN A 29 -10.45 -5.96 -18.25
CA GLN A 29 -10.03 -5.43 -16.95
C GLN A 29 -10.69 -6.19 -15.79
N GLY A 30 -11.98 -6.49 -15.87
CA GLY A 30 -12.70 -7.26 -14.85
C GLY A 30 -12.08 -8.64 -14.64
N ILE A 31 -11.84 -9.39 -15.72
CA ILE A 31 -11.18 -10.71 -15.67
C ILE A 31 -9.77 -10.59 -15.08
N TYR A 32 -9.01 -9.59 -15.52
CA TYR A 32 -7.66 -9.34 -15.02
C TYR A 32 -7.65 -9.08 -13.51
N TRP A 33 -8.50 -8.17 -13.02
CA TRP A 33 -8.56 -7.83 -11.59
C TRP A 33 -9.09 -8.98 -10.73
N VAL A 34 -10.10 -9.71 -11.19
CA VAL A 34 -10.61 -10.90 -10.49
C VAL A 34 -9.54 -11.99 -10.41
N ARG A 35 -8.79 -12.21 -11.50
CA ARG A 35 -7.68 -13.18 -11.52
C ARG A 35 -6.54 -12.75 -10.61
N GLN A 36 -6.14 -11.48 -10.70
CA GLN A 36 -5.02 -10.94 -9.94
C GLN A 36 -5.33 -10.94 -8.45
N GLY A 37 -6.58 -10.64 -8.10
CA GLY A 37 -7.08 -10.58 -6.73
C GLY A 37 -6.24 -9.65 -5.85
N GLY A 38 -6.26 -9.92 -4.56
CA GLY A 38 -5.47 -9.23 -3.55
C GLY A 38 -6.29 -8.34 -2.63
N ASP A 39 -5.83 -8.28 -1.39
CA ASP A 39 -6.21 -7.36 -0.30
C ASP A 39 -7.43 -6.43 -0.55
N PHE A 40 -7.23 -5.10 -0.56
CA PHE A 40 -8.26 -4.10 -0.87
C PHE A 40 -8.70 -4.07 -2.35
N MET A 41 -8.18 -4.97 -3.19
CA MET A 41 -8.37 -4.92 -4.65
C MET A 41 -9.67 -5.56 -5.12
N HIS A 42 -10.60 -5.99 -4.26
CA HIS A 42 -11.79 -6.69 -4.75
C HIS A 42 -12.96 -5.75 -5.14
N GLY A 43 -13.20 -4.66 -4.42
CA GLY A 43 -14.30 -3.73 -4.76
C GLY A 43 -13.87 -2.52 -5.59
N ARG A 44 -12.86 -1.78 -5.10
CA ARG A 44 -12.52 -0.45 -5.63
C ARG A 44 -11.94 -0.47 -7.04
N VAL A 45 -11.14 -1.49 -7.38
CA VAL A 45 -10.55 -1.58 -8.73
C VAL A 45 -11.55 -2.14 -9.75
N LEU A 46 -12.64 -2.76 -9.28
CA LEU A 46 -13.76 -3.16 -10.15
C LEU A 46 -14.65 -1.98 -10.53
N LEU A 47 -14.45 -0.81 -9.92
CA LEU A 47 -15.19 0.40 -10.26
C LEU A 47 -14.98 0.79 -11.73
N THR A 48 -13.73 0.84 -12.19
CA THR A 48 -13.39 1.15 -13.59
C THR A 48 -14.03 0.16 -14.58
N PRO A 49 -13.83 -1.17 -14.47
CA PRO A 49 -14.48 -2.11 -15.38
C PRO A 49 -16.00 -2.08 -15.28
N LEU A 50 -16.58 -1.88 -14.09
CA LEU A 50 -18.03 -1.70 -13.92
C LEU A 50 -18.53 -0.47 -14.70
N PHE A 51 -17.88 0.69 -14.56
CA PHE A 51 -18.24 1.89 -15.32
C PHE A 51 -18.06 1.69 -16.84
N CYS A 52 -17.01 0.98 -17.27
CA CYS A 52 -16.84 0.65 -18.68
C CYS A 52 -17.98 -0.23 -19.21
N LEU A 53 -18.41 -1.22 -18.44
CA LEU A 53 -19.51 -2.12 -18.78
C LEU A 53 -20.88 -1.42 -18.74
N LEU A 54 -21.08 -0.47 -17.82
CA LEU A 54 -22.32 0.28 -17.67
C LEU A 54 -22.40 1.53 -18.57
N MET A 55 -21.29 1.99 -19.16
CA MET A 55 -21.28 3.17 -20.02
C MET A 55 -22.31 3.09 -21.16
N PRO A 56 -22.47 1.96 -21.89
CA PRO A 56 -23.50 1.84 -22.91
C PRO A 56 -24.92 2.02 -22.37
N VAL A 57 -25.17 1.61 -21.12
CA VAL A 57 -26.47 1.77 -20.44
C VAL A 57 -26.70 3.23 -20.02
N SER A 58 -25.65 3.91 -19.58
CA SER A 58 -25.71 5.30 -19.09
C SER A 58 -26.10 6.33 -20.16
N VAL A 59 -25.95 5.98 -21.45
CA VAL A 59 -26.33 6.82 -22.59
C VAL A 59 -27.68 6.43 -23.19
N ILE A 60 -28.36 5.41 -22.66
CA ILE A 60 -29.74 5.10 -23.05
C ILE A 60 -30.63 6.20 -22.48
N PRO A 61 -31.25 7.03 -23.34
CA PRO A 61 -32.13 8.08 -22.85
C PRO A 61 -33.31 7.46 -22.12
N VAL A 62 -33.71 8.05 -20.99
CA VAL A 62 -35.00 7.73 -20.38
C VAL A 62 -36.07 8.13 -21.38
N VAL A 63 -36.68 7.14 -22.00
CA VAL A 63 -37.68 7.35 -23.05
C VAL A 63 -38.96 7.86 -22.38
N LEU A 64 -39.33 9.11 -22.66
CA LEU A 64 -40.64 9.64 -22.31
C LEU A 64 -41.63 9.27 -23.43
N PRO A 65 -42.84 8.80 -23.11
CA PRO A 65 -43.84 8.41 -24.10
C PRO A 65 -44.49 9.65 -24.75
N ASP A 66 -43.71 10.38 -25.54
CA ASP A 66 -44.15 11.62 -26.19
C ASP A 66 -44.81 11.36 -27.57
N GLY A 67 -44.78 10.10 -28.05
CA GLY A 67 -45.41 9.67 -29.31
C GLY A 67 -44.72 10.15 -30.59
N THR A 68 -43.61 10.87 -30.49
CA THR A 68 -42.93 11.52 -31.63
C THR A 68 -41.92 10.62 -32.36
N ARG A 69 -41.33 9.62 -31.68
CA ARG A 69 -40.28 8.74 -32.24
C ARG A 69 -40.63 7.25 -32.25
N PHE A 70 -41.54 6.83 -31.39
CA PHE A 70 -41.97 5.44 -31.22
C PHE A 70 -43.50 5.39 -31.08
N THR A 71 -44.12 4.27 -31.42
CA THR A 71 -45.54 4.05 -31.10
C THR A 71 -45.73 4.15 -29.59
N ARG A 72 -46.86 4.69 -29.13
CA ARG A 72 -47.14 4.89 -27.70
C ARG A 72 -46.90 3.62 -26.88
N GLU A 73 -47.35 2.46 -27.36
CA GLU A 73 -47.11 1.16 -26.72
C GLU A 73 -45.62 0.82 -26.58
N THR A 74 -44.83 1.00 -27.63
CA THR A 74 -43.39 0.77 -27.60
C THR A 74 -42.68 1.75 -26.65
N GLY A 75 -43.14 3.00 -26.62
CA GLY A 75 -42.65 4.02 -25.69
C GLY A 75 -42.94 3.66 -24.22
N TYR A 76 -44.14 3.16 -23.91
CA TYR A 76 -44.48 2.70 -22.57
C TYR A 76 -43.65 1.48 -22.14
N LEU A 77 -43.43 0.51 -23.05
CA LEU A 77 -42.59 -0.65 -22.76
C LEU A 77 -41.13 -0.27 -22.50
N LEU A 78 -40.56 0.62 -23.31
CA LEU A 78 -39.19 1.13 -23.12
C LEU A 78 -39.05 1.95 -21.83
N ALA A 79 -40.03 2.80 -21.53
CA ALA A 79 -40.07 3.58 -20.29
C ALA A 79 -40.13 2.63 -19.07
N ALA A 80 -41.04 1.66 -19.10
CA ALA A 80 -41.19 0.68 -18.02
C ALA A 80 -39.90 -0.14 -17.82
N ALA A 81 -39.30 -0.66 -18.89
CA ALA A 81 -38.04 -1.41 -18.82
C ALA A 81 -36.90 -0.57 -18.22
N THR A 82 -36.77 0.68 -18.65
CA THR A 82 -35.75 1.60 -18.15
C THR A 82 -35.98 1.97 -16.68
N SER A 83 -37.23 2.19 -16.27
CA SER A 83 -37.58 2.46 -14.87
C SER A 83 -37.30 1.26 -13.96
N VAL A 84 -37.63 0.04 -14.40
CA VAL A 84 -37.34 -1.19 -13.63
C VAL A 84 -35.83 -1.38 -13.47
N LEU A 85 -35.06 -1.16 -14.53
CA LEU A 85 -33.60 -1.22 -14.48
C LEU A 85 -33.03 -0.25 -13.43
N TRP A 86 -33.44 1.02 -13.47
CA TRP A 86 -32.98 2.04 -12.52
C TRP A 86 -33.42 1.74 -11.09
N ALA A 87 -34.68 1.34 -10.88
CA ALA A 87 -35.18 0.95 -9.56
C ALA A 87 -34.38 -0.23 -8.98
N SER A 88 -33.98 -1.18 -9.82
CA SER A 88 -33.16 -2.33 -9.41
C SER A 88 -31.75 -1.88 -8.97
N VAL A 89 -31.12 -0.96 -9.71
CA VAL A 89 -29.80 -0.41 -9.34
C VAL A 89 -29.86 0.35 -8.01
N VAL A 90 -30.91 1.17 -7.81
CA VAL A 90 -31.12 1.91 -6.55
C VAL A 90 -31.34 0.93 -5.39
N GLY A 91 -32.22 -0.06 -5.56
CA GLY A 91 -32.48 -1.07 -4.53
C GLY A 91 -31.23 -1.88 -4.16
N TRP A 92 -30.46 -2.30 -5.16
CA TRP A 92 -29.17 -2.98 -4.94
C TRP A 92 -28.17 -2.11 -4.19
N SER A 93 -28.06 -0.82 -4.53
CA SER A 93 -27.14 0.11 -3.87
C SER A 93 -27.49 0.31 -2.40
N ILE A 94 -28.78 0.44 -2.07
CA ILE A 94 -29.27 0.54 -0.68
C ILE A 94 -28.95 -0.75 0.08
N TRP A 95 -29.22 -1.92 -0.51
CA TRP A 95 -28.92 -3.20 0.11
C TRP A 95 -27.41 -3.37 0.35
N ALA A 96 -26.57 -3.08 -0.65
CA ALA A 96 -25.12 -3.19 -0.55
C ALA A 96 -24.54 -2.28 0.54
N ALA A 97 -25.04 -1.04 0.66
CA ALA A 97 -24.61 -0.08 1.68
C ALA A 97 -24.95 -0.52 3.11
N ASN A 98 -26.01 -1.32 3.29
CA ASN A 98 -26.51 -1.76 4.60
C ASN A 98 -26.20 -3.24 4.90
N SER A 99 -25.55 -3.96 3.99
CA SER A 99 -25.17 -5.36 4.19
C SER A 99 -24.06 -5.50 5.24
N SER A 100 -24.15 -6.54 6.06
CA SER A 100 -23.20 -6.84 7.15
C SER A 100 -21.90 -7.50 6.67
N GLY A 101 -21.73 -7.73 5.36
CA GLY A 101 -20.51 -8.29 4.80
C GLY A 101 -20.38 -9.80 5.00
N LEU A 102 -19.16 -10.31 5.17
CA LEU A 102 -18.86 -11.75 5.20
C LEU A 102 -19.03 -12.43 6.57
N GLY A 103 -19.47 -11.70 7.60
CA GLY A 103 -19.77 -12.30 8.91
C GLY A 103 -19.62 -11.35 10.09
N ALA A 104 -19.72 -11.91 11.30
CA ALA A 104 -19.65 -11.13 12.54
C ALA A 104 -18.22 -10.72 12.91
N ASP A 105 -17.20 -11.49 12.50
CA ASP A 105 -15.78 -11.29 12.82
C ASP A 105 -14.99 -11.01 11.55
N GLY A 106 -14.50 -9.77 11.40
CA GLY A 106 -13.65 -9.34 10.28
C GLY A 106 -12.15 -9.51 10.55
N THR A 107 -11.75 -9.98 11.74
CA THR A 107 -10.34 -10.10 12.14
C THR A 107 -9.66 -11.36 11.63
N ARG A 108 -10.43 -12.27 11.02
CA ARG A 108 -9.94 -13.58 10.56
C ARG A 108 -10.15 -13.76 9.07
N VAL A 109 -9.12 -14.28 8.41
CA VAL A 109 -9.23 -14.79 7.05
C VAL A 109 -9.97 -16.12 7.10
N THR A 110 -11.14 -16.19 6.49
CA THR A 110 -11.95 -17.42 6.46
C THR A 110 -11.42 -18.41 5.41
N TYR A 111 -11.97 -19.64 5.38
CA TYR A 111 -11.60 -20.65 4.39
C TYR A 111 -11.77 -20.20 2.92
N SER A 112 -12.61 -19.19 2.67
CA SER A 112 -12.76 -18.61 1.33
C SER A 112 -11.51 -17.86 0.85
N GLY A 113 -10.58 -17.51 1.76
CA GLY A 113 -9.44 -16.65 1.46
C GLY A 113 -9.79 -15.18 1.24
N ILE A 114 -11.08 -14.81 1.38
CA ILE A 114 -11.57 -13.44 1.21
C ILE A 114 -11.61 -12.74 2.57
N VAL A 115 -11.07 -11.52 2.61
CA VAL A 115 -11.03 -10.68 3.82
C VAL A 115 -12.05 -9.56 3.71
N ASP A 116 -12.84 -9.38 4.76
CA ASP A 116 -13.77 -8.25 4.89
C ASP A 116 -13.07 -7.08 5.58
N GLU A 117 -12.32 -6.31 4.79
CA GLU A 117 -11.57 -5.15 5.29
C GLU A 117 -12.49 -4.07 5.86
N ARG A 118 -13.71 -3.90 5.33
CA ARG A 118 -14.68 -2.95 5.90
C ARG A 118 -15.02 -3.34 7.34
N ARG A 119 -15.36 -4.62 7.56
CA ARG A 119 -15.67 -5.11 8.91
C ARG A 119 -14.44 -5.05 9.81
N PHE A 120 -13.26 -5.42 9.31
CA PHE A 120 -12.00 -5.32 10.04
C PHE A 120 -11.75 -3.92 10.58
N TYR A 121 -11.77 -2.89 9.72
CA TYR A 121 -11.53 -1.51 10.17
C TYR A 121 -12.64 -0.98 11.06
N SER A 122 -13.89 -1.32 10.79
CA SER A 122 -15.00 -0.92 11.66
C SER A 122 -14.85 -1.47 13.08
N GLN A 123 -14.41 -2.73 13.21
CA GLN A 123 -14.14 -3.34 14.50
C GLN A 123 -12.89 -2.78 15.17
N ALA A 124 -11.82 -2.58 14.40
CA ALA A 124 -10.56 -2.11 14.93
C ALA A 124 -10.63 -0.65 15.43
N THR A 125 -11.37 0.23 14.74
CA THR A 125 -11.53 1.64 15.16
C THR A 125 -12.72 1.85 16.09
N GLY A 126 -13.62 0.88 16.22
CA GLY A 126 -14.89 1.04 16.94
C GLY A 126 -15.93 1.91 16.21
N HIS A 127 -15.67 2.35 14.99
CA HIS A 127 -16.59 3.16 14.19
C HIS A 127 -17.34 2.29 13.17
N ALA A 128 -18.65 2.52 12.98
CA ALA A 128 -19.41 1.78 11.96
C ALA A 128 -18.92 2.07 10.52
N HIS A 129 -18.44 3.30 10.29
CA HIS A 129 -17.98 3.79 8.99
C HIS A 129 -16.79 4.74 9.18
N PRO A 130 -15.56 4.24 9.40
CA PRO A 130 -14.38 5.09 9.53
C PRO A 130 -14.01 5.69 8.16
N LEU A 131 -14.20 7.00 8.00
CA LEU A 131 -14.01 7.74 6.75
C LEU A 131 -12.95 8.84 6.88
N THR A 132 -12.76 9.39 8.07
CA THR A 132 -11.85 10.50 8.32
C THR A 132 -10.56 10.04 8.99
N ALA A 133 -9.49 10.82 8.87
CA ALA A 133 -8.24 10.55 9.59
C ALA A 133 -8.46 10.45 11.11
N ALA A 134 -9.36 11.28 11.65
CA ALA A 134 -9.73 11.29 13.06
C ALA A 134 -10.40 9.99 13.51
N ASP A 135 -11.25 9.38 12.68
CA ASP A 135 -11.88 8.08 13.00
C ASP A 135 -10.84 6.97 13.19
N TYR A 136 -9.72 7.08 12.47
CA TYR A 136 -8.61 6.12 12.55
C TYR A 136 -7.67 6.37 13.73
N LEU A 137 -7.81 7.47 14.48
CA LEU A 137 -7.04 7.65 15.73
C LEU A 137 -7.39 6.59 16.78
N ASP A 138 -8.61 6.06 16.74
CA ASP A 138 -9.06 5.00 17.66
C ASP A 138 -8.65 3.59 17.22
N TYR A 139 -7.97 3.46 16.07
CA TYR A 139 -7.26 2.23 15.73
C TYR A 139 -6.13 1.99 16.75
N PRO A 140 -5.95 0.75 17.27
CA PRO A 140 -4.90 0.42 18.22
C PRO A 140 -3.53 0.92 17.76
N ARG A 141 -2.78 1.59 18.65
CA ARG A 141 -1.46 2.21 18.41
C ARG A 141 -1.46 3.59 17.76
N MET A 142 -2.55 4.08 17.16
CA MET A 142 -2.52 5.36 16.43
C MET A 142 -2.36 6.56 17.36
N ARG A 143 -3.14 6.69 18.44
CA ARG A 143 -2.88 7.74 19.44
C ARG A 143 -1.49 7.64 20.06
N ALA A 144 -1.06 6.42 20.37
CA ALA A 144 0.25 6.16 20.95
C ALA A 144 1.42 6.59 20.03
N VAL A 145 1.27 6.53 18.71
CA VAL A 145 2.32 6.98 17.79
C VAL A 145 2.52 8.49 17.87
N LEU A 146 1.44 9.26 18.02
CA LEU A 146 1.50 10.71 18.16
C LEU A 146 2.19 11.10 19.46
N THR A 147 1.82 10.42 20.55
CA THR A 147 2.50 10.59 21.85
C THR A 147 3.97 10.22 21.77
N ALA A 148 4.33 9.15 21.06
CA ALA A 148 5.74 8.74 20.90
C ALA A 148 6.54 9.77 20.08
N ILE A 149 5.96 10.34 19.02
CA ILE A 149 6.58 11.42 18.24
C ILE A 149 6.81 12.66 19.13
N GLU A 150 5.79 13.08 19.89
CA GLU A 150 5.89 14.22 20.81
C GLU A 150 6.95 14.01 21.90
N ASN A 151 7.07 12.80 22.42
CA ASN A 151 8.06 12.42 23.43
C ASN A 151 9.49 12.23 22.87
N THR A 152 9.68 12.32 21.55
CA THR A 152 10.98 12.14 20.89
C THR A 152 11.32 13.35 20.01
N PRO A 153 11.46 14.56 20.58
CA PRO A 153 11.63 15.79 19.80
C PRO A 153 12.87 15.77 18.89
N ASP A 154 13.92 15.06 19.29
CA ASP A 154 15.17 14.93 18.52
C ASP A 154 15.10 13.93 17.35
N GLY A 155 13.96 13.26 17.14
CA GLY A 155 13.79 12.26 16.09
C GLY A 155 13.95 10.83 16.59
N ALA A 156 13.19 9.92 15.99
CA ALA A 156 13.27 8.50 16.30
C ALA A 156 12.70 7.62 15.18
N LEU A 157 13.13 6.37 15.16
CA LEU A 157 12.41 5.28 14.52
C LEU A 157 11.45 4.64 15.52
N LEU A 158 10.18 4.58 15.16
CA LEU A 158 9.12 3.97 15.94
C LEU A 158 8.78 2.59 15.38
N LEU A 159 8.90 1.57 16.22
CA LEU A 159 8.60 0.18 15.92
C LEU A 159 7.34 -0.29 16.68
N PRO A 160 6.50 -1.13 16.07
CA PRO A 160 5.24 -1.54 16.67
C PRO A 160 5.49 -2.47 17.88
N SER A 161 5.15 -2.02 19.09
CA SER A 161 5.33 -2.82 20.32
C SER A 161 4.32 -3.97 20.45
N GLY A 162 4.54 -4.94 21.33
CA GLY A 162 3.58 -6.04 21.54
C GLY A 162 2.26 -5.65 22.23
N ASN A 163 2.25 -4.58 23.01
CA ASN A 163 1.13 -4.18 23.90
C ASN A 163 0.16 -3.13 23.30
N TYR A 164 0.37 -2.70 22.05
CA TYR A 164 -0.54 -1.86 21.26
C TYR A 164 -0.82 -0.44 21.78
N ASP A 165 -0.37 -0.08 22.97
CA ASP A 165 -0.56 1.22 23.63
C ASP A 165 0.72 2.08 23.68
N GLN A 166 1.84 1.54 23.19
CA GLN A 166 3.12 2.24 23.06
C GLN A 166 3.83 1.85 21.75
N TRP A 167 4.96 2.49 21.51
CA TRP A 167 5.88 2.18 20.41
C TRP A 167 7.27 1.98 20.96
N ASP A 168 7.98 0.98 20.44
CA ASP A 168 9.39 0.83 20.76
C ASP A 168 10.17 1.90 20.01
N VAL A 169 11.08 2.57 20.72
CA VAL A 169 11.80 3.74 20.21
C VAL A 169 13.26 3.38 19.94
N VAL A 170 13.72 3.67 18.73
CA VAL A 170 15.15 3.73 18.41
C VAL A 170 15.51 5.19 18.15
N PRO A 171 16.25 5.86 19.04
CA PRO A 171 16.56 7.28 18.90
C PRO A 171 17.36 7.59 17.62
N ALA A 172 17.09 8.75 17.03
CA ALA A 172 17.95 9.32 15.99
C ALA A 172 19.33 9.68 16.53
N TYR A 173 20.31 9.82 15.64
CA TYR A 173 21.57 10.46 16.00
C TYR A 173 21.30 11.88 16.53
N PRO A 174 21.89 12.26 17.67
CA PRO A 174 21.63 13.57 18.25
C PRO A 174 22.11 14.67 17.29
N PRO A 175 21.40 15.82 17.25
CA PRO A 175 21.85 16.94 16.45
C PRO A 175 23.20 17.49 16.95
N PRO A 176 23.94 18.23 16.11
CA PRO A 176 25.19 18.86 16.53
C PRO A 176 25.02 19.70 17.81
N PRO A 177 25.94 19.58 18.80
CA PRO A 177 25.78 20.20 20.10
C PRO A 177 25.88 21.74 20.05
N ASP A 178 26.49 22.29 19.01
CA ASP A 178 26.81 23.70 18.80
C ASP A 178 25.80 24.46 17.93
N LEU A 179 24.62 23.87 17.67
CA LEU A 179 23.56 24.56 16.94
C LEU A 179 23.10 25.83 17.65
N THR A 180 22.99 26.92 16.90
CA THR A 180 22.38 28.16 17.38
C THR A 180 20.89 27.94 17.71
N PRO A 181 20.29 28.75 18.59
CA PRO A 181 18.85 28.65 18.88
C PRO A 181 17.97 28.77 17.64
N GLU A 182 18.37 29.58 16.65
CA GLU A 182 17.68 29.72 15.35
C GLU A 182 17.73 28.43 14.53
N ALA A 183 18.93 27.83 14.43
CA ALA A 183 19.13 26.59 13.69
C ALA A 183 18.41 25.40 14.34
N ARG A 184 18.36 25.36 15.69
CA ARG A 184 17.60 24.34 16.42
C ARG A 184 16.10 24.43 16.17
N ARG A 185 15.53 25.63 16.00
CA ARG A 185 14.10 25.82 15.70
C ARG A 185 13.69 25.37 14.30
N THR A 186 14.62 25.39 13.35
CA THR A 186 14.37 25.05 11.94
C THR A 186 14.88 23.66 11.58
N LEU A 187 15.49 22.96 12.54
CA LEU A 187 15.98 21.61 12.36
C LEU A 187 14.80 20.66 12.14
N VAL A 188 14.81 19.97 11.00
CA VAL A 188 13.91 18.84 10.75
C VAL A 188 14.55 17.60 11.36
N THR A 189 13.93 17.06 12.40
CA THR A 189 14.42 15.84 13.06
C THR A 189 13.90 14.60 12.33
N PRO A 190 14.71 13.55 12.19
CA PRO A 190 14.32 12.40 11.40
C PRO A 190 13.38 11.50 12.20
N HIS A 191 12.07 11.65 11.99
CA HIS A 191 11.08 10.69 12.45
C HIS A 191 10.77 9.66 11.38
N THR A 192 10.80 8.39 11.74
CA THR A 192 10.37 7.29 10.87
C THR A 192 9.46 6.36 11.64
N VAL A 193 8.36 5.94 11.04
CA VAL A 193 7.49 4.92 11.61
C VAL A 193 7.50 3.71 10.70
N PHE A 194 7.82 2.55 11.26
CA PHE A 194 7.85 1.27 10.56
C PHE A 194 6.57 0.49 10.85
N PHE A 195 5.55 0.63 10.01
CA PHE A 195 4.25 0.02 10.26
C PHE A 195 3.48 -0.32 9.00
N THR A 196 2.83 -1.49 9.02
CA THR A 196 1.88 -1.90 7.98
C THR A 196 0.62 -1.04 8.12
N ASN A 197 0.10 -0.48 7.02
CA ASN A 197 -1.04 0.45 6.92
C ASN A 197 -0.68 1.94 6.74
N MET A 198 -0.04 2.24 5.61
CA MET A 198 0.33 3.61 5.20
C MET A 198 -0.81 4.63 5.31
N GLY A 199 -2.04 4.26 4.95
CA GLY A 199 -3.15 5.21 4.85
C GLY A 199 -3.52 5.87 6.17
N MET A 200 -3.74 5.09 7.22
CA MET A 200 -4.13 5.62 8.53
C MET A 200 -3.01 6.45 9.15
N LEU A 201 -1.78 5.95 9.04
CA LEU A 201 -0.64 6.58 9.65
C LEU A 201 -0.26 7.87 8.93
N GLY A 202 -0.09 7.82 7.60
CA GLY A 202 0.29 8.98 6.78
C GLY A 202 -0.72 10.12 6.78
N MET A 203 -2.00 9.84 7.09
CA MET A 203 -3.03 10.87 7.26
C MET A 203 -3.05 11.52 8.65
N ASN A 204 -2.40 10.91 9.65
CA ASN A 204 -2.41 11.38 11.04
C ASN A 204 -1.07 11.95 11.52
N VAL A 205 0.01 11.82 10.75
CA VAL A 205 1.34 12.37 11.07
C VAL A 205 1.71 13.55 10.18
N GLY A 206 2.73 14.32 10.59
CA GLY A 206 3.26 15.43 9.82
C GLY A 206 3.99 15.01 8.53
N LEU A 207 4.17 15.94 7.59
CA LEU A 207 4.88 15.71 6.32
C LEU A 207 6.38 15.44 6.48
N ASP A 208 6.92 15.77 7.65
CA ASP A 208 8.27 15.53 8.12
C ASP A 208 8.49 14.10 8.68
N VAL A 209 7.41 13.32 8.86
CA VAL A 209 7.49 11.94 9.34
C VAL A 209 7.52 10.96 8.17
N ARG A 210 8.58 10.17 8.08
CA ARG A 210 8.72 9.10 7.08
C ARG A 210 7.91 7.87 7.50
N VAL A 211 7.01 7.40 6.63
CA VAL A 211 6.25 6.16 6.85
C VAL A 211 6.76 5.04 5.96
N ILE A 212 7.32 4.00 6.56
CA ILE A 212 7.79 2.79 5.88
C ILE A 212 7.11 1.55 6.46
N ASP A 213 7.12 0.45 5.73
CA ASP A 213 6.46 -0.78 6.12
C ASP A 213 7.30 -2.03 5.82
N GLN A 214 6.88 -3.16 6.39
CA GLN A 214 7.53 -4.46 6.23
C GLN A 214 7.09 -5.23 4.98
N ILE A 215 5.96 -4.86 4.37
CA ILE A 215 5.34 -5.62 3.27
C ILE A 215 5.60 -4.99 1.88
N GLY A 216 6.23 -3.82 1.83
CA GLY A 216 6.58 -3.12 0.60
C GLY A 216 5.43 -2.34 -0.02
N LEU A 217 4.62 -1.65 0.78
CA LEU A 217 3.64 -0.68 0.27
C LEU A 217 4.23 0.73 0.10
N THR A 218 5.01 1.20 1.09
CA THR A 218 5.77 2.46 1.03
C THR A 218 7.27 2.25 1.02
N ASN A 219 7.75 1.09 1.48
CA ASN A 219 9.18 0.87 1.63
C ASN A 219 9.80 0.24 0.37
N PRO A 220 10.66 0.95 -0.37
CA PRO A 220 11.31 0.39 -1.57
C PRO A 220 12.16 -0.85 -1.25
N LEU A 221 12.83 -0.91 -0.10
CA LEU A 221 13.59 -2.13 0.27
C LEU A 221 12.66 -3.33 0.39
N ALA A 222 11.58 -3.20 1.16
CA ALA A 222 10.61 -4.27 1.35
C ALA A 222 9.93 -4.66 0.03
N MET A 223 9.65 -3.71 -0.88
CA MET A 223 9.13 -3.97 -2.22
C MET A 223 10.00 -4.92 -3.03
N HIS A 224 11.32 -4.87 -2.83
CA HIS A 224 12.27 -5.72 -3.54
C HIS A 224 12.61 -7.02 -2.80
N THR A 225 11.94 -7.35 -1.69
CA THR A 225 12.08 -8.69 -1.09
C THR A 225 11.27 -9.75 -1.86
N GLN A 226 11.68 -11.02 -1.72
CA GLN A 226 10.90 -12.15 -2.23
C GLN A 226 9.56 -12.28 -1.51
N ARG A 227 8.55 -12.73 -2.25
CA ARG A 227 7.25 -13.09 -1.66
C ARG A 227 7.42 -14.33 -0.79
N LEU A 228 6.75 -14.36 0.35
CA LEU A 228 6.62 -15.52 1.20
C LEU A 228 5.66 -16.51 0.55
N THR A 229 6.10 -17.75 0.43
CA THR A 229 5.24 -18.86 0.01
C THR A 229 4.07 -18.96 0.99
N ASP A 230 2.86 -19.15 0.47
CA ASP A 230 1.61 -19.22 1.24
C ASP A 230 1.29 -17.97 2.09
N GLY A 231 1.95 -16.84 1.80
CA GLY A 231 1.60 -15.56 2.37
C GLY A 231 0.26 -15.03 1.86
N ARG A 232 -0.39 -14.17 2.66
CA ARG A 232 -1.61 -13.46 2.25
C ARG A 232 -1.32 -12.58 1.03
N ILE A 233 -2.05 -12.76 -0.07
CA ILE A 233 -1.86 -11.96 -1.29
C ILE A 233 -1.98 -10.46 -0.97
N GLY A 234 -0.95 -9.70 -1.32
CA GLY A 234 -0.84 -8.26 -1.03
C GLY A 234 -0.21 -7.93 0.33
N HIS A 235 0.04 -8.94 1.16
CA HIS A 235 0.70 -8.89 2.48
C HIS A 235 1.72 -10.04 2.60
N ASP A 236 2.26 -10.50 1.49
CA ASP A 236 3.10 -11.69 1.37
C ASP A 236 4.59 -11.35 1.35
N LYS A 237 4.97 -10.26 2.01
CA LYS A 237 6.37 -9.87 2.22
C LYS A 237 6.57 -9.52 3.68
N ASN A 238 7.79 -9.64 4.15
CA ASN A 238 8.12 -9.29 5.53
C ASN A 238 9.62 -8.98 5.64
N LEU A 239 9.94 -7.69 5.52
CA LEU A 239 11.25 -7.14 5.81
C LEU A 239 11.40 -6.98 7.33
N PHE A 240 12.53 -7.41 7.87
CA PHE A 240 12.78 -7.31 9.31
C PHE A 240 13.03 -5.86 9.76
N PRO A 241 12.61 -5.48 10.98
CA PRO A 241 12.81 -4.13 11.52
C PRO A 241 14.29 -3.72 11.61
N ASP A 242 15.22 -4.68 11.68
CA ASP A 242 16.68 -4.45 11.66
C ASP A 242 17.10 -3.63 10.43
N TRP A 243 16.46 -3.82 9.27
CA TRP A 243 16.70 -3.03 8.07
C TRP A 243 16.27 -1.57 8.21
N ALA A 244 15.17 -1.32 8.93
CA ALA A 244 14.72 0.05 9.19
C ALA A 244 15.69 0.80 10.10
N VAL A 245 16.25 0.11 11.11
CA VAL A 245 17.31 0.66 11.97
C VAL A 245 18.59 0.90 11.17
N ALA A 246 19.00 -0.06 10.34
CA ALA A 246 20.23 -0.01 9.57
C ALA A 246 20.24 1.11 8.52
N GLU A 247 19.12 1.33 7.84
CA GLU A 247 18.99 2.32 6.77
C GLU A 247 18.96 3.76 7.27
N GLY A 248 18.33 4.00 8.42
CA GLY A 248 18.10 5.36 8.90
C GLY A 248 19.24 5.95 9.71
N PRO A 249 19.16 7.27 10.00
CA PRO A 249 20.10 7.98 10.86
C PRO A 249 19.81 7.70 12.35
N PHE A 250 19.75 6.43 12.74
CA PHE A 250 19.39 5.99 14.10
C PHE A 250 20.59 5.37 14.84
N LEU A 251 20.54 5.38 16.17
CA LEU A 251 21.49 4.67 17.01
C LEU A 251 21.32 3.15 16.83
N LYS A 252 22.41 2.44 16.54
CA LYS A 252 22.39 1.05 16.05
C LYS A 252 22.89 0.02 17.07
N THR A 253 23.16 0.43 18.30
CA THR A 253 23.77 -0.38 19.34
C THR A 253 22.95 -0.32 20.62
N ARG A 254 23.07 -1.34 21.47
CA ARG A 254 22.52 -1.28 22.83
C ARG A 254 23.18 -0.13 23.61
N PRO A 255 22.46 0.53 24.54
CA PRO A 255 21.09 0.25 24.99
C PRO A 255 19.99 0.90 24.13
N TYR A 256 20.32 1.47 22.97
CA TYR A 256 19.41 2.32 22.18
C TYR A 256 18.46 1.55 21.25
N ILE A 257 18.73 0.27 21.01
CA ILE A 257 17.85 -0.62 20.23
C ILE A 257 17.05 -1.54 21.16
N PRO A 258 15.80 -1.91 20.81
CA PRO A 258 15.03 -2.89 21.54
C PRO A 258 15.74 -4.24 21.69
N ALA A 259 15.54 -4.90 22.84
CA ALA A 259 16.26 -6.13 23.19
C ALA A 259 16.04 -7.30 22.23
N TYR A 260 14.91 -7.33 21.51
CA TYR A 260 14.59 -8.36 20.52
C TYR A 260 15.28 -8.17 19.17
N LEU A 261 15.91 -7.01 18.92
CA LEU A 261 16.71 -6.77 17.72
C LEU A 261 18.14 -7.27 17.92
N ASP A 262 18.73 -7.77 16.85
CA ASP A 262 20.10 -8.25 16.85
C ASP A 262 21.04 -7.20 16.25
N GLU A 263 21.97 -6.70 17.06
CA GLU A 263 23.01 -5.77 16.60
C GLU A 263 23.82 -6.32 15.44
N GLU A 264 24.02 -7.64 15.38
CA GLU A 264 24.71 -8.29 14.27
C GLU A 264 23.90 -8.16 12.98
N TRP A 265 22.60 -8.42 13.03
CA TRP A 265 21.71 -8.27 11.86
C TRP A 265 21.64 -6.82 11.38
N ILE A 266 21.58 -5.86 12.31
CA ILE A 266 21.62 -4.43 11.96
C ILE A 266 22.94 -4.08 11.26
N SER A 267 24.07 -4.54 11.78
CA SER A 267 25.39 -4.27 11.17
C SER A 267 25.54 -4.91 9.79
N GLN A 268 25.06 -6.15 9.62
CA GLN A 268 25.05 -6.84 8.34
C GLN A 268 24.11 -6.17 7.34
N ALA A 269 22.93 -5.73 7.78
CA ALA A 269 21.98 -5.02 6.94
C ALA A 269 22.56 -3.69 6.49
N GLN A 270 23.24 -2.97 7.39
CA GLN A 270 23.90 -1.70 7.05
C GLN A 270 24.97 -1.91 5.99
N ALA A 271 25.83 -2.92 6.13
CA ALA A 271 26.83 -3.25 5.12
C ALA A 271 26.19 -3.72 3.80
N ALA A 272 25.07 -4.45 3.85
CA ALA A 272 24.36 -4.92 2.66
C ALA A 272 23.73 -3.78 1.84
N LEU A 273 23.41 -2.64 2.47
CA LEU A 273 22.90 -1.47 1.76
C LEU A 273 23.94 -0.84 0.81
N ASP A 274 25.23 -1.09 1.04
CA ASP A 274 26.33 -0.64 0.15
C ASP A 274 26.45 -1.50 -1.13
N CYS A 275 25.57 -2.49 -1.31
CA CYS A 275 25.49 -3.25 -2.55
C CYS A 275 25.10 -2.33 -3.71
N GLN A 276 25.98 -2.22 -4.71
CA GLN A 276 25.82 -1.27 -5.83
C GLN A 276 24.46 -1.38 -6.54
N ALA A 277 23.94 -2.60 -6.69
CA ALA A 277 22.62 -2.83 -7.29
C ALA A 277 21.47 -2.34 -6.38
N THR A 278 21.59 -2.52 -5.06
CA THR A 278 20.65 -1.96 -4.07
C THR A 278 20.69 -0.45 -4.11
N GLU A 279 21.89 0.15 -4.07
CA GLU A 279 22.06 1.60 -4.12
C GLU A 279 21.49 2.18 -5.42
N SER A 280 21.75 1.55 -6.57
CA SER A 280 21.23 1.99 -7.87
C SER A 280 19.70 1.96 -7.91
N MET A 281 19.10 0.88 -7.43
CA MET A 281 17.63 0.78 -7.31
C MET A 281 17.08 1.84 -6.35
N LEU A 282 17.66 2.00 -5.17
CA LEU A 282 17.18 2.97 -4.19
C LEU A 282 17.34 4.42 -4.69
N ASN A 283 18.44 4.73 -5.37
CA ASN A 283 18.67 6.04 -5.98
C ASN A 283 17.67 6.34 -7.11
N SER A 284 17.18 5.31 -7.82
CA SER A 284 16.11 5.49 -8.81
C SER A 284 14.81 6.02 -8.20
N VAL A 285 14.56 5.73 -6.92
CA VAL A 285 13.34 6.14 -6.19
C VAL A 285 13.58 7.37 -5.32
N ARG A 286 14.74 7.47 -4.65
CA ARG A 286 15.03 8.49 -3.63
C ARG A 286 15.74 9.71 -4.18
N GLY A 287 16.48 9.55 -5.28
CA GLY A 287 17.23 10.63 -5.87
C GLY A 287 16.31 11.70 -6.47
N GLU A 288 16.69 12.97 -6.34
CA GLU A 288 15.94 14.10 -6.91
C GLU A 288 15.65 13.90 -8.41
N MET A 289 14.41 14.14 -8.83
CA MET A 289 14.03 13.92 -10.23
C MET A 289 14.68 14.96 -11.15
N SER A 290 15.63 14.53 -11.98
CA SER A 290 16.26 15.32 -13.03
C SER A 290 15.98 14.71 -14.41
N PRO A 291 16.13 15.44 -15.53
CA PRO A 291 15.94 14.86 -16.86
C PRO A 291 16.82 13.63 -17.11
N ARG A 292 18.06 13.64 -16.61
CA ARG A 292 18.97 12.49 -16.70
C ARG A 292 18.46 11.30 -15.90
N ARG A 293 18.01 11.52 -14.66
CA ARG A 293 17.46 10.45 -13.81
C ARG A 293 16.14 9.92 -14.36
N PHE A 294 15.28 10.77 -14.90
CA PHE A 294 14.06 10.36 -15.60
C PHE A 294 14.37 9.40 -16.76
N LEU A 295 15.28 9.78 -17.65
CA LEU A 295 15.66 8.93 -18.79
C LEU A 295 16.34 7.63 -18.33
N SER A 296 17.20 7.70 -17.31
CA SER A 296 17.81 6.51 -16.70
C SER A 296 16.75 5.57 -16.12
N ASN A 297 15.81 6.09 -15.34
CA ASN A 297 14.73 5.30 -14.75
C ASN A 297 13.84 4.66 -15.82
N LEU A 298 13.57 5.36 -16.93
CA LEU A 298 12.83 4.81 -18.06
C LEU A 298 13.60 3.67 -18.75
N ALA A 299 14.90 3.87 -19.02
CA ALA A 299 15.74 2.88 -19.67
C ALA A 299 15.93 1.61 -18.81
N HIS A 300 16.10 1.78 -17.49
CA HIS A 300 16.34 0.71 -16.53
C HIS A 300 15.08 0.22 -15.79
N ALA A 301 13.88 0.68 -16.21
CA ALA A 301 12.63 0.38 -15.52
C ALA A 301 12.41 -1.12 -15.30
N TYR A 302 12.69 -1.94 -16.34
CA TYR A 302 12.54 -3.39 -16.27
C TYR A 302 13.53 -4.03 -15.28
N GLU A 303 14.79 -3.61 -15.32
CA GLU A 303 15.86 -4.10 -14.45
C GLU A 303 15.56 -3.79 -12.99
N PHE A 304 15.26 -2.53 -12.67
CA PHE A 304 14.88 -2.12 -11.32
C PHE A 304 13.63 -2.86 -10.84
N THR A 305 12.61 -3.02 -11.69
CA THR A 305 11.40 -3.78 -11.34
C THR A 305 11.68 -5.24 -11.02
N LYS A 306 12.65 -5.87 -11.71
CA LYS A 306 13.03 -7.28 -11.50
C LYS A 306 14.01 -7.47 -10.36
N TYR A 307 14.76 -6.43 -9.99
CA TYR A 307 15.71 -6.47 -8.89
C TYR A 307 15.07 -7.00 -7.60
N ARG A 308 15.77 -7.87 -6.89
CA ARG A 308 15.33 -8.36 -5.58
C ARG A 308 16.47 -8.20 -4.58
N ILE A 309 16.16 -8.14 -3.29
CA ILE A 309 17.08 -8.31 -2.15
C ILE A 309 16.70 -9.59 -1.40
N ASP A 310 17.66 -10.25 -0.76
CA ASP A 310 17.35 -11.19 0.32
C ASP A 310 17.07 -10.39 1.58
N ARG A 311 15.98 -10.74 2.29
CA ARG A 311 15.62 -10.07 3.54
C ARG A 311 16.51 -10.49 4.70
N VAL A 312 17.22 -11.62 4.60
CA VAL A 312 18.19 -12.07 5.59
C VAL A 312 19.53 -11.40 5.28
N PRO A 313 20.03 -10.50 6.15
CA PRO A 313 21.21 -9.68 5.84
C PRO A 313 22.45 -10.48 5.44
N LEU A 314 22.72 -11.59 6.13
CA LEU A 314 23.85 -12.48 5.81
C LEU A 314 23.78 -13.03 4.38
N TYR A 315 22.60 -13.38 3.89
CA TYR A 315 22.43 -13.92 2.54
C TYR A 315 22.52 -12.81 1.49
N GLU A 316 22.05 -11.61 1.83
CA GLU A 316 22.21 -10.44 0.98
C GLU A 316 23.69 -10.07 0.79
N LEU A 317 24.47 -10.05 1.88
CA LEU A 317 25.93 -9.82 1.81
C LEU A 317 26.62 -10.85 0.89
N LYS A 318 26.30 -12.14 1.05
CA LYS A 318 26.83 -13.21 0.19
C LYS A 318 26.48 -13.00 -1.27
N ARG A 319 25.24 -12.61 -1.55
CA ARG A 319 24.77 -12.36 -2.91
C ARG A 319 25.48 -11.16 -3.55
N CYS A 320 25.71 -10.11 -2.77
CA CYS A 320 26.40 -8.91 -3.22
C CYS A 320 27.93 -9.06 -3.22
N GLY A 321 28.48 -10.18 -2.72
CA GLY A 321 29.92 -10.39 -2.60
C GLY A 321 30.60 -9.44 -1.60
N LEU A 322 29.85 -8.94 -0.62
CA LEU A 322 30.33 -8.00 0.39
C LEU A 322 30.89 -8.75 1.61
N PRO A 323 31.91 -8.18 2.29
CA PRO A 323 32.46 -8.78 3.50
C PRO A 323 31.40 -8.82 4.61
N VAL A 324 31.40 -9.90 5.39
CA VAL A 324 30.55 -10.01 6.57
C VAL A 324 31.22 -9.25 7.72
N PRO A 325 30.53 -8.28 8.36
CA PRO A 325 31.05 -7.60 9.54
C PRO A 325 31.42 -8.58 10.67
N GLU A 326 32.31 -8.16 11.56
CA GLU A 326 32.71 -8.99 12.71
C GLU A 326 31.50 -9.30 13.61
N PRO A 327 31.31 -10.57 14.03
CA PRO A 327 30.22 -10.94 14.92
C PRO A 327 30.32 -10.18 16.25
N LYS A 328 29.21 -9.59 16.68
CA LYS A 328 29.12 -8.88 17.96
C LYS A 328 28.73 -9.79 19.12
N ASN A 329 28.03 -10.87 18.81
CA ASN A 329 27.66 -11.89 19.78
C ASN A 329 28.57 -13.11 19.59
N PRO A 330 28.91 -13.84 20.66
CA PRO A 330 29.58 -15.12 20.51
C PRO A 330 28.68 -16.07 19.70
N PRO A 331 29.27 -17.03 18.94
CA PRO A 331 28.49 -18.00 18.18
C PRO A 331 27.50 -18.72 19.09
N TYR A 332 26.24 -18.82 18.66
CA TYR A 332 25.25 -19.59 19.40
C TYR A 332 25.70 -21.04 19.50
N THR A 333 25.98 -21.52 20.72
CA THR A 333 26.46 -22.88 21.00
C THR A 333 25.33 -23.88 21.23
N GLY A 334 24.07 -23.50 20.96
CA GLY A 334 22.89 -24.29 21.29
C GLY A 334 22.30 -23.91 22.65
N MET A 335 21.10 -24.42 22.96
CA MET A 335 20.65 -24.48 24.35
C MET A 335 21.51 -25.53 25.06
N PRO A 336 21.91 -25.32 26.33
CA PRO A 336 22.49 -26.40 27.10
C PRO A 336 21.54 -27.61 27.08
N ALA A 337 22.09 -28.81 26.94
CA ALA A 337 21.30 -30.05 26.83
C ALA A 337 20.35 -30.29 28.03
N THR A 338 20.53 -29.55 29.11
CA THR A 338 19.73 -29.61 30.34
C THR A 338 18.45 -28.77 30.31
N GLY A 339 18.18 -28.01 29.24
CA GLY A 339 17.06 -27.06 29.21
C GLY A 339 17.30 -25.84 30.13
N PRO A 340 16.34 -24.91 30.19
CA PRO A 340 16.41 -23.75 31.09
C PRO A 340 16.35 -24.15 32.58
#